data_AF-A0AAV0T9C5-F1
#
_entry.id   AF-A0AAV0T9C5-F1
#
_cell.length_a   1.000
_cell.length_b   1.000
_cell.length_c   1.000
_cell.angle_alpha   90.00
_cell.angle_beta   90.00
_cell.angle_gamma   90.00
#
_symmetry.space_group_name_H-M   'P 1'
#
loop_
_entity.id
_entity.type
_entity.pdbx_description
1 polymer ?
#
loop_
_entity_poly.entity_id
_entity_poly.type
_entity_poly.pdbx_seq_one_letter_code
_entity_poly.pdbx_strand_id
1 'polypeptide(L)'
;MTLEQYTKWQYSGLRPGLSVRIVRCESVSSMPAVMEYVVHVVDLHTRVFWVTKKRFSDFHFLRRKIRGMIRRAPETDDEEKDYLRFLLDLPFPRRRFRPAGVAAVARGIGEIEVFMRNLAALEPQSCLQRSILMELQLEMCSAEFVSSLEKIDTTGEPIESKWLTYDLFRRLNCEGAVEGSTCYRFLHVFRNRVTTIETAVCSKLEEAMLAASAVRDLRNTVTSIEKYISENLDPQYADTLSLLDQSVDVSSVLDDCVFHAVEDTIFVPLEKQVNFLVSETVDKEIEQRLARNIERLKCRSQIESGIPEYLQSDEDWGLSCHHLSTIDERTLPMDKIQELLRAALEIFKSCGEKNLDWHDNSALTADDYLPIHIYVVVKSGLKRPLATKELLGAMIHPSLMLGEVGYFLTMFEVALKYIADM
;
A
#
# COMPACT_ATOMS: atom_id res chain seq x y z
N MET A 1 -19.80 -9.26 7.99
CA MET A 1 -19.39 -9.79 9.30
C MET A 1 -19.57 -8.73 10.38
N THR A 2 -20.16 -9.08 11.53
CA THR A 2 -20.34 -8.13 12.65
C THR A 2 -19.06 -7.95 13.46
N LEU A 3 -18.92 -6.85 14.21
CA LEU A 3 -17.81 -6.66 15.14
C LEU A 3 -17.73 -7.80 16.17
N GLU A 4 -18.88 -8.29 16.66
CA GLU A 4 -18.91 -9.40 17.61
C GLU A 4 -18.30 -10.68 17.02
N GLN A 5 -18.63 -11.01 15.77
CA GLN A 5 -18.05 -12.17 15.07
C GLN A 5 -16.54 -12.01 14.86
N TYR A 6 -16.07 -10.80 14.60
CA TYR A 6 -14.64 -10.50 14.46
C TYR A 6 -13.90 -10.64 15.80
N THR A 7 -14.47 -10.04 16.85
CA THR A 7 -13.89 -10.01 18.20
C THR A 7 -13.84 -11.41 18.80
N LYS A 8 -14.93 -12.16 18.69
CA LYS A 8 -15.02 -13.56 19.12
C LYS A 8 -14.68 -14.46 17.95
N TRP A 9 -13.48 -14.35 17.40
CA TRP A 9 -13.09 -15.12 16.23
C TRP A 9 -13.17 -16.63 16.50
N GLN A 10 -14.17 -17.32 15.94
CA GLN A 10 -14.48 -18.73 16.27
C GLN A 10 -13.79 -19.74 15.35
N TYR A 11 -13.06 -19.27 14.34
CA TYR A 11 -12.49 -20.12 13.30
C TYR A 11 -11.04 -20.47 13.63
N SER A 12 -10.85 -21.49 14.47
CA SER A 12 -9.51 -21.98 14.79
C SER A 12 -8.76 -22.42 13.53
N GLY A 13 -7.48 -22.03 13.44
CA GLY A 13 -6.64 -22.29 12.27
C GLY A 13 -6.99 -21.46 11.03
N LEU A 14 -7.82 -20.43 11.15
CA LEU A 14 -8.10 -19.47 10.09
C LEU A 14 -7.80 -18.06 10.59
N ARG A 15 -6.99 -17.29 9.87
CA ARG A 15 -6.79 -15.87 10.18
C ARG A 15 -7.93 -14.99 9.64
N PRO A 16 -8.27 -13.86 10.30
CA PRO A 16 -9.38 -13.01 9.89
C PRO A 16 -9.36 -12.56 8.45
N GLY A 17 -8.22 -12.03 7.98
CA GLY A 17 -8.08 -11.60 6.60
C GLY A 17 -6.63 -11.51 6.17
N LEU A 18 -6.38 -11.86 4.91
CA LEU A 18 -5.08 -11.72 4.29
C LEU A 18 -5.19 -10.79 3.07
N SER A 19 -4.21 -9.93 2.87
CA SER A 19 -3.96 -9.28 1.59
C SER A 19 -2.82 -10.00 0.90
N VAL A 20 -3.06 -10.52 -0.30
CA VAL A 20 -2.09 -11.27 -1.10
C VAL A 20 -1.72 -10.47 -2.33
N ARG A 21 -0.42 -10.26 -2.56
CA ARG A 21 0.12 -9.48 -3.67
C ARG A 21 1.17 -10.27 -4.44
N ILE A 22 1.17 -10.15 -5.76
CA ILE A 22 2.16 -10.79 -6.64
C ILE A 22 3.09 -9.71 -7.17
N VAL A 23 4.20 -9.47 -6.46
CA VAL A 23 5.05 -8.29 -6.69
C VAL A 23 5.87 -8.43 -7.96
N ARG A 24 6.49 -9.60 -8.16
CA ARG A 24 7.36 -9.85 -9.32
C ARG A 24 7.45 -11.33 -9.63
N CYS A 25 8.01 -11.63 -10.80
CA CYS A 25 8.33 -12.97 -11.24
C CYS A 25 9.81 -12.99 -11.63
N GLU A 26 10.57 -13.91 -11.05
CA GLU A 26 12.01 -14.04 -11.21
C GLU A 26 12.37 -15.47 -11.62
N SER A 27 13.46 -15.62 -12.37
CA SER A 27 14.00 -16.94 -12.71
C SER A 27 14.80 -17.49 -11.53
N VAL A 28 14.71 -18.79 -11.29
CA VAL A 28 15.47 -19.45 -10.24
C VAL A 28 16.94 -19.48 -10.65
N SER A 29 17.85 -18.95 -9.83
CA SER A 29 19.28 -18.86 -10.17
C SER A 29 19.90 -20.22 -10.48
N SER A 30 19.47 -21.29 -9.80
CA SER A 30 19.92 -22.66 -10.05
C SER A 30 19.24 -23.34 -11.23
N MET A 31 18.08 -22.84 -11.68
CA MET A 31 17.33 -23.37 -12.83
C MET A 31 16.66 -22.22 -13.59
N PRO A 32 17.36 -21.55 -14.53
CA PRO A 32 16.83 -20.36 -15.22
C PRO A 32 15.55 -20.62 -16.03
N ALA A 33 15.25 -21.87 -16.35
CA ALA A 33 14.00 -22.28 -17.01
C ALA A 33 12.78 -22.33 -16.06
N VAL A 34 13.01 -22.26 -14.75
CA VAL A 34 11.97 -22.24 -13.72
C VAL A 34 11.72 -20.81 -13.28
N MET A 35 10.46 -20.41 -13.31
CA MET A 35 10.02 -19.09 -12.86
C MET A 35 9.33 -19.21 -11.50
N GLU A 36 9.68 -18.31 -10.59
CA GLU A 36 9.06 -18.16 -9.28
C GLU A 36 8.46 -16.77 -9.14
N TYR A 37 7.25 -16.74 -8.60
CA TYR A 37 6.50 -15.54 -8.27
C TYR A 37 6.79 -15.19 -6.83
N VAL A 38 7.24 -13.96 -6.61
CA VAL A 38 7.43 -13.40 -5.27
C VAL A 38 6.08 -12.86 -4.80
N VAL A 39 5.57 -13.48 -3.75
CA VAL A 39 4.26 -13.19 -3.17
C VAL A 39 4.46 -12.51 -1.84
N HIS A 40 3.85 -11.34 -1.68
CA HIS A 40 3.76 -10.69 -0.38
C HIS A 40 2.40 -11.02 0.21
N VAL A 41 2.40 -11.39 1.49
CA VAL A 41 1.18 -11.67 2.22
C VAL A 41 1.19 -10.82 3.48
N VAL A 42 0.09 -10.11 3.71
CA VAL A 42 -0.12 -9.25 4.87
C VAL A 42 -1.34 -9.75 5.62
N ASP A 43 -1.20 -10.03 6.90
CA ASP A 43 -2.36 -10.26 7.76
C ASP A 43 -3.00 -8.92 8.12
N LEU A 44 -4.27 -8.76 7.75
CA LEU A 44 -5.01 -7.52 7.98
C LEU A 44 -5.31 -7.29 9.47
N HIS A 45 -5.30 -8.34 10.30
CA HIS A 45 -5.56 -8.23 11.74
C HIS A 45 -4.31 -7.80 12.53
N THR A 46 -3.16 -8.42 12.24
CA THR A 46 -1.92 -8.19 13.00
C THR A 46 -0.94 -7.27 12.28
N ARG A 47 -1.21 -6.91 11.02
CA ARG A 47 -0.31 -6.19 10.11
C ARG A 47 1.03 -6.88 9.87
N VAL A 48 1.20 -8.12 10.34
CA VAL A 48 2.40 -8.93 10.06
C VAL A 48 2.44 -9.22 8.57
N PHE A 49 3.58 -8.92 7.96
CA PHE A 49 3.84 -9.20 6.55
C PHE A 49 4.94 -10.24 6.40
N TRP A 50 4.88 -11.02 5.33
CA TRP A 50 5.97 -11.90 4.93
C TRP A 50 6.02 -12.09 3.42
N VAL A 51 7.12 -12.68 2.97
CA VAL A 51 7.38 -12.98 1.57
C VAL A 51 7.46 -14.49 1.38
N THR A 52 6.73 -15.02 0.41
CA THR A 52 6.82 -16.41 -0.03
C THR A 52 7.08 -16.48 -1.54
N LYS A 53 7.69 -17.56 -2.00
CA LYS A 53 7.93 -17.80 -3.42
C LYS A 53 7.08 -18.96 -3.89
N LYS A 54 6.37 -18.78 -5.00
CA LYS A 54 5.45 -19.78 -5.56
C LYS A 54 5.69 -19.97 -7.04
N ARG A 55 5.48 -21.18 -7.53
CA ARG A 55 5.50 -21.47 -8.96
C ARG A 55 4.11 -21.31 -9.54
N PHE A 56 4.04 -21.13 -10.86
CA PHE A 56 2.74 -21.10 -11.55
C PHE A 56 1.89 -22.36 -11.28
N SER A 57 2.54 -23.52 -11.09
CA SER A 57 1.87 -24.78 -10.74
C SER A 57 1.04 -24.68 -9.46
N ASP A 58 1.50 -23.90 -8.50
CA ASP A 58 0.93 -23.83 -7.15
C ASP A 58 -0.39 -23.04 -7.21
N PHE A 59 -0.37 -21.87 -7.85
CA PHE A 59 -1.59 -21.10 -8.12
C PHE A 59 -2.59 -21.87 -8.99
N HIS A 60 -2.09 -22.56 -10.03
CA HIS A 60 -2.95 -23.35 -10.91
C HIS A 60 -3.58 -24.53 -10.16
N PHE A 61 -2.83 -25.18 -9.26
CA PHE A 61 -3.35 -26.25 -8.42
C PHE A 61 -4.39 -25.72 -7.43
N LEU A 62 -4.12 -24.61 -6.74
CA LEU A 62 -5.07 -23.93 -5.86
C LEU A 62 -6.37 -23.61 -6.60
N ARG A 63 -6.30 -22.95 -7.77
CA ARG A 63 -7.49 -22.64 -8.59
C ARG A 63 -8.27 -23.89 -8.97
N ARG A 64 -7.58 -24.98 -9.35
CA ARG A 64 -8.23 -26.26 -9.66
C ARG A 64 -8.91 -26.85 -8.43
N LYS A 65 -8.29 -26.76 -7.25
CA LYS A 65 -8.82 -27.26 -5.98
C LYS A 65 -10.08 -26.49 -5.59
N ILE A 66 -10.04 -25.14 -5.60
CA ILE A 66 -11.21 -24.28 -5.34
C ILE A 66 -12.35 -24.59 -6.30
N ARG A 67 -12.07 -24.68 -7.61
CA ARG A 67 -13.09 -25.08 -8.60
C ARG A 67 -13.70 -26.45 -8.29
N GLY A 68 -12.89 -27.39 -7.84
CA GLY A 68 -13.35 -28.72 -7.44
C GLY A 68 -14.18 -28.70 -6.15
N MET A 69 -13.96 -27.76 -5.24
CA MET A 69 -14.76 -27.58 -4.04
C MET A 69 -16.14 -27.01 -4.38
N ILE A 70 -16.19 -25.91 -5.14
CA ILE A 70 -17.45 -25.27 -5.58
C ILE A 70 -18.33 -26.26 -6.36
N ARG A 71 -17.75 -27.03 -7.30
CA ARG A 71 -18.51 -27.99 -8.11
C ARG A 71 -19.02 -29.20 -7.33
N ARG A 72 -18.37 -29.58 -6.24
CA ARG A 72 -18.75 -30.74 -5.41
C ARG A 72 -19.56 -30.36 -4.18
N ALA A 73 -19.80 -29.07 -3.97
CA ALA A 73 -20.64 -28.63 -2.86
C ALA A 73 -22.04 -29.26 -2.97
N PRO A 74 -22.69 -29.62 -1.86
CA PRO A 74 -24.05 -30.15 -1.83
C PRO A 74 -25.06 -29.29 -2.60
N GLU A 75 -26.16 -29.88 -3.09
CA GLU A 75 -27.26 -29.14 -3.76
C GLU A 75 -27.98 -28.16 -2.82
N THR A 76 -27.91 -28.37 -1.51
CA THR A 76 -28.42 -27.43 -0.50
C THR A 76 -27.71 -26.07 -0.53
N ASP A 77 -26.55 -25.99 -1.18
CA ASP A 77 -25.70 -24.81 -1.23
C ASP A 77 -25.79 -24.13 -2.61
N ASP A 78 -26.83 -24.39 -3.41
CA ASP A 78 -26.92 -23.90 -4.80
C ASP A 78 -26.89 -22.35 -4.90
N GLU A 79 -27.53 -21.62 -3.97
CA GLU A 79 -27.41 -20.15 -3.90
C GLU A 79 -25.96 -19.72 -3.63
N GLU A 80 -25.24 -20.46 -2.78
CA GLU A 80 -23.86 -20.17 -2.45
C GLU A 80 -22.91 -20.50 -3.61
N LYS A 81 -23.14 -21.62 -4.30
CA LYS A 81 -22.41 -21.96 -5.52
C LYS A 81 -22.58 -20.85 -6.55
N ASP A 82 -23.81 -20.38 -6.72
CA ASP A 82 -24.15 -19.32 -7.67
C ASP A 82 -23.45 -18.01 -7.28
N TYR A 83 -23.42 -17.67 -6.00
CA TYR A 83 -22.61 -16.58 -5.49
C TYR A 83 -21.12 -16.77 -5.79
N LEU A 84 -20.54 -17.96 -5.58
CA LEU A 84 -19.11 -18.20 -5.80
C LEU A 84 -18.73 -18.44 -7.27
N ARG A 85 -19.69 -18.41 -8.21
CA ARG A 85 -19.39 -18.61 -9.65
C ARG A 85 -18.43 -17.57 -10.20
N PHE A 86 -18.46 -16.32 -9.71
CA PHE A 86 -17.55 -15.27 -10.21
C PHE A 86 -16.08 -15.70 -10.09
N LEU A 87 -15.69 -16.43 -9.03
CA LEU A 87 -14.32 -16.95 -8.85
C LEU A 87 -13.86 -17.89 -9.98
N LEU A 88 -14.80 -18.56 -10.63
CA LEU A 88 -14.54 -19.45 -11.76
C LEU A 88 -14.32 -18.66 -13.06
N ASP A 89 -14.98 -17.52 -13.17
CA ASP A 89 -14.97 -16.63 -14.33
C ASP A 89 -13.84 -15.60 -14.28
N LEU A 90 -13.23 -15.40 -13.10
CA LEU A 90 -12.05 -14.56 -12.94
C LEU A 90 -10.95 -14.92 -13.96
N PRO A 91 -10.31 -13.91 -14.57
CA PRO A 91 -9.23 -14.13 -15.52
C PRO A 91 -8.08 -14.86 -14.83
N PHE A 92 -7.51 -15.85 -15.51
CA PHE A 92 -6.42 -16.63 -14.97
C PHE A 92 -5.47 -17.08 -16.08
N PRO A 93 -4.14 -17.08 -15.85
CA PRO A 93 -3.21 -17.38 -16.92
C PRO A 93 -3.37 -18.82 -17.39
N ARG A 94 -3.36 -19.01 -18.71
CA ARG A 94 -3.35 -20.36 -19.29
C ARG A 94 -2.02 -21.05 -18.98
N ARG A 95 -2.07 -22.35 -18.69
CA ARG A 95 -0.86 -23.18 -18.58
C ARG A 95 -0.09 -23.14 -19.90
N ARG A 96 1.19 -22.79 -19.83
CA ARG A 96 2.08 -22.72 -20.99
C ARG A 96 3.15 -23.81 -20.90
N PHE A 97 3.48 -24.37 -22.07
CA PHE A 97 4.56 -25.35 -22.23
C PHE A 97 5.84 -24.72 -22.79
N ARG A 98 5.78 -23.43 -23.17
CA ARG A 98 6.92 -22.65 -23.65
C ARG A 98 7.16 -21.45 -22.72
N PRO A 99 8.41 -20.97 -22.60
CA PRO A 99 8.73 -19.75 -21.86
C PRO A 99 7.86 -18.58 -22.34
N ALA A 100 7.28 -17.86 -21.39
CA ALA A 100 6.46 -16.69 -21.69
C ALA A 100 7.35 -15.46 -21.92
N GLY A 101 7.01 -14.63 -22.90
CA GLY A 101 7.62 -13.31 -23.03
C GLY A 101 7.25 -12.38 -21.88
N VAL A 102 8.03 -11.32 -21.67
CA VAL A 102 7.89 -10.37 -20.54
C VAL A 102 6.46 -9.84 -20.40
N ALA A 103 5.83 -9.44 -21.51
CA ALA A 103 4.45 -8.91 -21.49
C ALA A 103 3.42 -9.97 -21.05
N ALA A 104 3.63 -11.24 -21.41
CA ALA A 104 2.75 -12.33 -21.00
C ALA A 104 2.94 -12.69 -19.52
N VAL A 105 4.17 -12.62 -19.00
CA VAL A 105 4.46 -12.77 -17.57
C VAL A 105 3.82 -11.63 -16.77
N ALA A 106 3.95 -10.38 -17.24
CA ALA A 106 3.38 -9.20 -16.60
C ALA A 106 1.85 -9.27 -16.53
N ARG A 107 1.18 -9.65 -17.63
CA ARG A 107 -0.27 -9.91 -17.60
C ARG A 107 -0.63 -11.03 -16.63
N GLY A 108 0.15 -12.12 -16.65
CA GLY A 108 -0.13 -13.27 -15.80
C GLY A 108 0.00 -12.97 -14.30
N ILE A 109 0.93 -12.09 -13.92
CA ILE A 109 1.04 -11.55 -12.55
C ILE A 109 -0.28 -10.88 -12.13
N GLY A 110 -0.80 -9.98 -12.97
CA GLY A 110 -2.05 -9.26 -12.67
C GLY A 110 -3.27 -10.18 -12.56
N GLU A 111 -3.40 -11.15 -13.46
CA GLU A 111 -4.49 -12.14 -13.43
C GLU A 111 -4.43 -13.02 -12.17
N ILE A 112 -3.23 -13.48 -11.76
CA ILE A 112 -3.07 -14.25 -10.52
C ILE A 112 -3.41 -13.38 -9.31
N GLU A 113 -2.92 -12.14 -9.25
CA GLU A 113 -3.18 -11.25 -8.13
C GLU A 113 -4.68 -10.96 -7.95
N VAL A 114 -5.40 -10.68 -9.05
CA VAL A 114 -6.86 -10.49 -9.03
C VAL A 114 -7.55 -11.72 -8.46
N PHE A 115 -7.17 -12.92 -8.90
CA PHE A 115 -7.71 -14.17 -8.38
C PHE A 115 -7.45 -14.33 -6.87
N MET A 116 -6.21 -14.07 -6.42
CA MET A 116 -5.82 -14.25 -5.02
C MET A 116 -6.50 -13.23 -4.10
N ARG A 117 -6.63 -11.97 -4.52
CA ARG A 117 -7.32 -10.93 -3.73
C ARG A 117 -8.81 -11.22 -3.59
N ASN A 118 -9.48 -11.68 -4.66
CA ASN A 118 -10.89 -12.09 -4.59
C ASN A 118 -11.10 -13.31 -3.68
N LEU A 119 -10.19 -14.29 -3.70
CA LEU A 119 -10.26 -15.41 -2.75
C LEU A 119 -10.08 -14.93 -1.31
N ALA A 120 -9.12 -14.03 -1.07
CA ALA A 120 -8.82 -13.53 0.26
C ALA A 120 -9.91 -12.60 0.82
N ALA A 121 -10.72 -12.01 -0.07
CA ALA A 121 -11.88 -11.20 0.25
C ALA A 121 -13.13 -12.02 0.60
N LEU A 122 -13.11 -13.36 0.54
CA LEU A 122 -14.30 -14.13 0.93
C LEU A 122 -14.59 -13.98 2.44
N GLU A 123 -15.88 -13.92 2.77
CA GLU A 123 -16.32 -13.97 4.16
C GLU A 123 -16.46 -15.43 4.62
N PRO A 124 -15.99 -15.82 5.81
CA PRO A 124 -16.09 -17.20 6.30
C PRO A 124 -17.50 -17.59 6.79
N GLN A 125 -18.58 -17.17 6.11
CA GLN A 125 -19.97 -17.41 6.56
C GLN A 125 -20.35 -18.88 6.46
N SER A 126 -20.06 -19.53 5.34
CA SER A 126 -20.38 -20.93 5.08
C SER A 126 -19.21 -21.89 5.36
N CYS A 127 -19.51 -23.19 5.43
CA CYS A 127 -18.47 -24.23 5.48
C CYS A 127 -17.61 -24.24 4.20
N LEU A 128 -18.20 -23.95 3.04
CA LEU A 128 -17.51 -23.95 1.76
C LEU A 128 -16.53 -22.77 1.66
N GLN A 129 -16.97 -21.55 1.98
CA GLN A 129 -16.11 -20.36 2.05
C GLN A 129 -14.96 -20.53 3.04
N ARG A 130 -15.25 -21.05 4.25
CA ARG A 130 -14.21 -21.37 5.23
C ARG A 130 -13.18 -22.33 4.68
N SER A 131 -13.63 -23.39 4.02
CA SER A 131 -12.73 -24.37 3.41
C SER A 131 -11.88 -23.72 2.31
N ILE A 132 -12.47 -22.87 1.47
CA ILE A 132 -11.74 -22.14 0.41
C ILE A 132 -10.67 -21.22 1.00
N LEU A 133 -11.02 -20.47 2.05
CA LEU A 133 -10.08 -19.59 2.76
C LEU A 133 -8.97 -20.39 3.44
N MET A 134 -9.27 -21.52 4.07
CA MET A 134 -8.26 -22.41 4.65
C MET A 134 -7.28 -22.90 3.59
N GLU A 135 -7.76 -23.29 2.40
CA GLU A 135 -6.88 -23.69 1.28
C GLU A 135 -5.99 -22.55 0.79
N LEU A 136 -6.52 -21.33 0.72
CA LEU A 136 -5.71 -20.15 0.43
C LEU A 136 -4.62 -19.94 1.48
N GLN A 137 -4.96 -20.01 2.77
CA GLN A 137 -4.01 -19.79 3.86
C GLN A 137 -2.96 -20.90 3.93
N LEU A 138 -3.33 -22.17 3.72
CA LEU A 138 -2.39 -23.29 3.64
C LEU A 138 -1.40 -23.13 2.49
N GLU A 139 -1.84 -22.60 1.35
CA GLU A 139 -0.96 -22.36 0.22
C GLU A 139 -0.05 -21.13 0.46
N MET A 140 -0.56 -20.06 1.08
CA MET A 140 0.18 -18.79 1.20
C MET A 140 1.02 -18.64 2.48
N CYS A 141 0.68 -19.37 3.54
CA CYS A 141 1.24 -19.20 4.88
C CYS A 141 2.03 -20.45 5.33
N SER A 142 2.94 -20.28 6.30
CA SER A 142 3.48 -21.43 7.05
C SER A 142 2.46 -21.91 8.08
N ALA A 143 2.52 -23.20 8.45
CA ALA A 143 1.66 -23.75 9.50
C ALA A 143 1.86 -23.02 10.84
N GLU A 144 3.11 -22.69 11.16
CA GLU A 144 3.47 -21.91 12.34
C GLU A 144 2.78 -20.55 12.32
N PHE A 145 2.82 -19.84 11.19
CA PHE A 145 2.14 -18.55 11.04
C PHE A 145 0.65 -18.70 11.27
N VAL A 146 -0.04 -19.64 10.62
CA VAL A 146 -1.49 -19.79 10.82
C VAL A 146 -1.84 -20.06 12.29
N SER A 147 -1.05 -20.91 12.97
CA SER A 147 -1.26 -21.26 14.38
C SER A 147 -0.86 -20.17 15.39
N SER A 148 -0.05 -19.18 14.99
CA SER A 148 0.50 -18.21 15.94
C SER A 148 -0.46 -17.09 16.30
N LEU A 149 -1.59 -16.94 15.61
CA LEU A 149 -2.57 -15.87 15.90
C LEU A 149 -3.00 -15.90 17.37
N GLU A 150 -3.24 -17.09 17.92
CA GLU A 150 -3.64 -17.30 19.33
C GLU A 150 -2.55 -16.87 20.34
N LYS A 151 -1.33 -16.61 19.88
CA LYS A 151 -0.18 -16.22 20.70
C LYS A 151 0.18 -14.74 20.59
N ILE A 152 -0.48 -14.00 19.69
CA ILE A 152 -0.19 -12.58 19.47
C ILE A 152 -1.09 -11.78 20.41
N ASP A 153 -0.47 -11.03 21.31
CA ASP A 153 -1.17 -10.10 22.18
C ASP A 153 -1.56 -8.84 21.38
N THR A 154 -2.86 -8.68 21.13
CA THR A 154 -3.45 -7.51 20.47
C THR A 154 -4.30 -6.66 21.42
N THR A 155 -4.19 -6.89 22.73
CA THR A 155 -5.10 -6.30 23.75
C THR A 155 -5.06 -4.77 23.86
N GLY A 156 -4.01 -4.12 23.34
CA GLY A 156 -3.86 -2.67 23.32
C GLY A 156 -4.26 -1.97 22.01
N GLU A 157 -4.68 -2.70 20.98
CA GLU A 157 -5.00 -2.13 19.67
C GLU A 157 -6.52 -1.96 19.47
N PRO A 158 -6.98 -0.89 18.79
CA PRO A 158 -8.40 -0.63 18.58
C PRO A 158 -9.00 -1.67 17.64
N ILE A 159 -9.80 -2.59 18.19
CA ILE A 159 -10.34 -3.73 17.46
C ILE A 159 -11.41 -3.30 16.44
N GLU A 160 -12.10 -2.21 16.72
CA GLU A 160 -13.13 -1.60 15.87
C GLU A 160 -12.53 -1.13 14.55
N SER A 161 -11.38 -0.44 14.58
CA SER A 161 -10.67 0.00 13.37
C SER A 161 -10.13 -1.17 12.56
N LYS A 162 -9.64 -2.23 13.22
CA LYS A 162 -9.18 -3.46 12.55
C LYS A 162 -10.32 -4.19 11.85
N TRP A 163 -11.46 -4.32 12.51
CA TRP A 163 -12.67 -4.89 11.94
C TRP A 163 -13.14 -4.11 10.71
N LEU A 164 -13.22 -2.77 10.82
CA LEU A 164 -13.63 -1.91 9.71
C LEU A 164 -12.67 -2.05 8.52
N THR A 165 -11.37 -2.01 8.75
CA THR A 165 -10.35 -2.22 7.71
C THR A 165 -10.55 -3.56 7.00
N TYR A 166 -10.79 -4.63 7.75
CA TYR A 166 -11.04 -5.95 7.19
C TYR A 166 -12.34 -6.00 6.35
N ASP A 167 -13.44 -5.45 6.88
CA ASP A 167 -14.73 -5.50 6.19
C ASP A 167 -14.72 -4.65 4.91
N LEU A 168 -14.07 -3.47 4.94
CA LEU A 168 -13.83 -2.64 3.76
C LEU A 168 -12.97 -3.37 2.73
N PHE A 169 -11.84 -3.97 3.13
CA PHE A 169 -10.98 -4.74 2.23
C PHE A 169 -11.80 -5.79 1.48
N ARG A 170 -12.63 -6.55 2.20
CA ARG A 170 -13.49 -7.58 1.63
C ARG A 170 -14.49 -7.01 0.62
N ARG A 171 -15.21 -5.94 0.97
CA ARG A 171 -16.23 -5.33 0.09
C ARG A 171 -15.61 -4.78 -1.19
N LEU A 172 -14.44 -4.13 -1.08
CA LEU A 172 -13.77 -3.49 -2.19
C LEU A 172 -12.97 -4.45 -3.08
N ASN A 173 -12.56 -5.61 -2.56
CA ASN A 173 -11.77 -6.61 -3.31
C ASN A 173 -12.57 -7.84 -3.74
N CYS A 174 -13.89 -7.84 -3.56
CA CYS A 174 -14.77 -8.89 -4.04
C CYS A 174 -15.51 -8.42 -5.30
N GLU A 175 -15.23 -9.03 -6.46
CA GLU A 175 -15.93 -8.72 -7.72
C GLU A 175 -17.42 -9.06 -7.66
N GLY A 176 -17.82 -9.95 -6.75
CA GLY A 176 -19.23 -10.23 -6.46
C GLY A 176 -19.96 -9.09 -5.73
N ALA A 177 -19.26 -8.12 -5.14
CA ALA A 177 -19.84 -6.93 -4.53
C ALA A 177 -19.94 -5.77 -5.55
N VAL A 178 -20.90 -4.87 -5.35
CA VAL A 178 -21.13 -3.73 -6.26
C VAL A 178 -19.93 -2.78 -6.27
N GLU A 179 -19.40 -2.48 -5.09
CA GLU A 179 -18.25 -1.61 -4.87
C GLU A 179 -16.98 -2.24 -5.47
N GLY A 180 -16.74 -3.53 -5.20
CA GLY A 180 -15.61 -4.25 -5.75
C GLY A 180 -15.66 -4.38 -7.28
N SER A 181 -16.81 -4.72 -7.85
CA SER A 181 -17.03 -4.74 -9.31
C SER A 181 -16.74 -3.38 -9.95
N THR A 182 -17.17 -2.30 -9.30
CA THR A 182 -16.89 -0.92 -9.75
C THR A 182 -15.39 -0.62 -9.73
N CYS A 183 -14.68 -1.00 -8.67
CA CYS A 183 -13.23 -0.88 -8.57
C CYS A 183 -12.52 -1.66 -9.69
N TYR A 184 -12.91 -2.91 -9.94
CA TYR A 184 -12.31 -3.74 -11.00
C TYR A 184 -12.54 -3.17 -12.41
N ARG A 185 -13.75 -2.64 -12.68
CA ARG A 185 -14.02 -1.97 -13.95
C ARG A 185 -13.14 -0.75 -14.14
N PHE A 186 -12.96 0.06 -13.09
CA PHE A 186 -12.04 1.20 -13.14
C PHE A 186 -10.59 0.74 -13.40
N LEU A 187 -10.10 -0.25 -12.65
CA LEU A 187 -8.76 -0.82 -12.84
C LEU A 187 -8.51 -1.24 -14.30
N HIS A 188 -9.49 -1.91 -14.91
CA HIS A 188 -9.40 -2.34 -16.31
C HIS A 188 -9.34 -1.14 -17.28
N VAL A 189 -10.24 -0.16 -17.12
CA VAL A 189 -10.27 1.04 -17.98
C VAL A 189 -8.97 1.85 -17.83
N PHE A 190 -8.49 2.03 -16.61
CA PHE A 190 -7.28 2.78 -16.33
C PHE A 190 -6.04 2.11 -16.93
N ARG A 191 -5.89 0.78 -16.77
CA ARG A 191 -4.80 0.02 -17.41
C ARG A 191 -4.77 0.17 -18.93
N ASN A 192 -5.94 0.15 -19.56
CA ASN A 192 -6.04 0.35 -21.02
C ASN A 192 -5.61 1.77 -21.40
N ARG A 193 -6.03 2.79 -20.65
CA ARG A 193 -5.59 4.17 -20.87
C ARG A 193 -4.06 4.28 -20.76
N VAL A 194 -3.45 3.70 -19.74
CA VAL A 194 -1.98 3.75 -19.57
C VAL A 194 -1.27 3.03 -20.71
N THR A 195 -1.79 1.89 -21.16
CA THR A 195 -1.24 1.18 -22.34
C THR A 195 -1.29 2.05 -23.59
N THR A 196 -2.36 2.84 -23.78
CA THR A 196 -2.45 3.81 -24.88
C THR A 196 -1.40 4.92 -24.76
N ILE A 197 -1.13 5.40 -23.54
CA ILE A 197 -0.08 6.42 -23.30
C ILE A 197 1.31 5.81 -23.59
N GLU A 198 1.61 4.62 -23.06
CA GLU A 198 2.88 3.91 -23.28
C GLU A 198 3.19 3.65 -24.77
N THR A 199 2.16 3.54 -25.60
CA THR A 199 2.30 3.24 -27.04
C THR A 199 2.09 4.47 -27.93
N ALA A 200 1.80 5.64 -27.34
CA ALA A 200 1.60 6.86 -28.08
C ALA A 200 2.92 7.33 -28.71
N VAL A 201 2.87 7.67 -29.99
CA VAL A 201 4.02 8.29 -30.69
C VAL A 201 3.84 9.81 -30.57
N CYS A 202 4.40 10.40 -29.52
CA CYS A 202 4.33 11.84 -29.25
C CYS A 202 5.67 12.39 -28.75
N SER A 203 5.77 13.72 -28.63
CA SER A 203 6.96 14.35 -28.05
C SER A 203 7.04 14.06 -26.54
N LYS A 204 8.26 14.10 -25.97
CA LYS A 204 8.46 13.88 -24.52
C LYS A 204 7.63 14.82 -23.63
N LEU A 205 7.44 16.08 -24.07
CA LEU A 205 6.64 17.05 -23.33
C LEU A 205 5.15 16.65 -23.33
N GLU A 206 4.62 16.21 -24.46
CA GLU A 206 3.24 15.72 -24.57
C GLU A 206 3.04 14.45 -23.75
N GLU A 207 4.00 13.52 -23.78
CA GLU A 207 3.97 12.29 -22.97
C GLU A 207 3.91 12.61 -21.47
N ALA A 208 4.77 13.50 -20.99
CA ALA A 208 4.77 13.96 -19.60
C ALA A 208 3.44 14.64 -19.21
N MET A 209 2.86 15.47 -20.09
CA MET A 209 1.57 16.10 -19.85
C MET A 209 0.41 15.09 -19.80
N LEU A 210 0.42 14.08 -20.68
CA LEU A 210 -0.56 12.99 -20.68
C LEU A 210 -0.42 12.14 -19.41
N ALA A 211 0.81 11.85 -18.99
CA ALA A 211 1.09 11.11 -17.78
C ALA A 211 0.60 11.87 -16.53
N ALA A 212 0.95 13.16 -16.40
CA ALA A 212 0.49 14.02 -15.32
C ALA A 212 -1.05 14.18 -15.31
N SER A 213 -1.68 14.21 -16.48
CA SER A 213 -3.14 14.19 -16.60
C SER A 213 -3.73 12.87 -16.09
N ALA A 214 -3.15 11.73 -16.46
CA ALA A 214 -3.61 10.42 -16.01
C ALA A 214 -3.46 10.22 -14.49
N VAL A 215 -2.37 10.69 -13.87
CA VAL A 215 -2.21 10.63 -12.40
C VAL A 215 -3.24 11.53 -11.69
N ARG A 216 -3.51 12.73 -12.21
CA ARG A 216 -4.56 13.60 -11.65
C ARG A 216 -5.96 13.00 -11.77
N ASP A 217 -6.27 12.36 -12.90
CA ASP A 217 -7.54 11.67 -13.08
C ASP A 217 -7.66 10.44 -12.17
N LEU A 218 -6.55 9.74 -11.91
CA LEU A 218 -6.50 8.67 -10.90
C LEU A 218 -6.88 9.22 -9.53
N ARG A 219 -6.24 10.31 -9.06
CA ARG A 219 -6.62 10.98 -7.81
C ARG A 219 -8.10 11.32 -7.78
N ASN A 220 -8.60 12.02 -8.79
CA ASN A 220 -10.00 12.46 -8.83
C ASN A 220 -10.97 11.27 -8.74
N THR A 221 -10.64 10.16 -9.38
CA THR A 221 -11.45 8.94 -9.33
C THR A 221 -11.37 8.27 -7.97
N VAL A 222 -10.18 8.13 -7.38
CA VAL A 222 -9.97 7.60 -6.03
C VAL A 222 -10.76 8.42 -5.01
N THR A 223 -10.63 9.74 -5.02
CA THR A 223 -11.40 10.66 -4.17
C THR A 223 -12.92 10.54 -4.36
N SER A 224 -13.37 10.29 -5.60
CA SER A 224 -14.80 10.07 -5.86
C SER A 224 -15.29 8.74 -5.30
N ILE A 225 -14.47 7.69 -5.35
CA ILE A 225 -14.77 6.39 -4.75
C ILE A 225 -14.79 6.51 -3.23
N GLU A 226 -13.77 7.14 -2.63
CA GLU A 226 -13.70 7.40 -1.18
C GLU A 226 -14.96 8.12 -0.70
N LYS A 227 -15.33 9.22 -1.36
CA LYS A 227 -16.55 9.96 -1.06
C LYS A 227 -17.80 9.09 -1.17
N TYR A 228 -17.93 8.33 -2.27
CA TYR A 228 -19.07 7.43 -2.46
C TYR A 228 -19.16 6.39 -1.34
N ILE A 229 -18.04 5.77 -0.96
CA ILE A 229 -18.00 4.80 0.14
C ILE A 229 -18.43 5.48 1.43
N SER A 230 -17.79 6.60 1.84
CA SER A 230 -18.15 7.31 3.07
C SER A 230 -19.63 7.71 3.13
N GLU A 231 -20.22 8.14 2.02
CA GLU A 231 -21.65 8.52 1.95
C GLU A 231 -22.62 7.32 1.98
N ASN A 232 -22.17 6.11 1.62
CA ASN A 232 -23.00 4.91 1.53
C ASN A 232 -22.61 3.84 2.57
N LEU A 233 -21.71 4.16 3.50
CA LEU A 233 -21.39 3.29 4.62
C LEU A 233 -22.60 3.11 5.51
N ASP A 234 -22.78 1.88 6.00
CA ASP A 234 -23.82 1.56 6.95
C ASP A 234 -23.59 2.37 8.25
N PRO A 235 -24.58 3.12 8.76
CA PRO A 235 -24.45 3.89 9.99
C PRO A 235 -23.92 3.07 11.18
N GLN A 236 -24.11 1.75 11.17
CA GLN A 236 -23.56 0.85 12.18
C GLN A 236 -22.05 0.98 12.35
N TYR A 237 -21.30 1.40 11.32
CA TYR A 237 -19.85 1.60 11.42
C TYR A 237 -19.48 2.75 12.35
N ALA A 238 -20.16 3.90 12.19
CA ALA A 238 -19.97 5.05 13.05
C ALA A 238 -20.45 4.75 14.48
N ASP A 239 -21.60 4.08 14.61
CA ASP A 239 -22.12 3.65 15.91
C ASP A 239 -21.15 2.69 16.62
N THR A 240 -20.55 1.76 15.89
CA THR A 240 -19.57 0.82 16.42
C THR A 240 -18.28 1.53 16.82
N LEU A 241 -17.78 2.45 16.00
CA LEU A 241 -16.58 3.22 16.32
C LEU A 241 -16.81 4.21 17.47
N SER A 242 -18.05 4.63 17.73
CA SER A 242 -18.37 5.46 18.89
C SER A 242 -18.18 4.75 20.24
N LEU A 243 -17.95 3.43 20.21
CA LEU A 243 -17.53 2.64 21.38
C LEU A 243 -16.06 2.86 21.75
N LEU A 244 -15.25 3.46 20.86
CA LEU A 244 -13.90 3.90 21.17
C LEU A 244 -13.90 5.00 22.24
N ASP A 245 -12.72 5.31 22.78
CA ASP A 245 -12.56 6.41 23.74
C ASP A 245 -13.17 7.71 23.19
N GLN A 246 -13.89 8.45 24.04
CA GLN A 246 -14.61 9.68 23.66
C GLN A 246 -13.66 10.79 23.19
N SER A 247 -12.37 10.68 23.49
CA SER A 247 -11.35 11.60 22.97
C SER A 247 -11.01 11.38 21.49
N VAL A 248 -11.46 10.27 20.90
CA VAL A 248 -11.16 9.91 19.51
C VAL A 248 -12.18 10.54 18.56
N ASP A 249 -11.68 11.22 17.52
CA ASP A 249 -12.51 11.67 16.41
C ASP A 249 -12.92 10.48 15.54
N VAL A 250 -14.11 9.94 15.81
CA VAL A 250 -14.71 8.82 15.07
C VAL A 250 -14.79 9.10 13.57
N SER A 251 -15.06 10.34 13.16
CA SER A 251 -15.16 10.71 11.74
C SER A 251 -13.79 10.57 11.08
N SER A 252 -12.74 11.07 11.73
CA SER A 252 -11.36 10.94 11.23
C SER A 252 -10.94 9.48 11.11
N VAL A 253 -11.25 8.65 12.10
CA VAL A 253 -10.90 7.21 12.06
C VAL A 253 -11.63 6.49 10.92
N LEU A 254 -12.90 6.83 10.69
CA LEU A 254 -13.68 6.26 9.60
C LEU A 254 -13.11 6.68 8.24
N ASP A 255 -12.81 7.96 8.07
CA ASP A 255 -12.21 8.49 6.85
C ASP A 255 -10.85 7.84 6.58
N ASP A 256 -9.99 7.71 7.58
CA ASP A 256 -8.68 7.05 7.45
C ASP A 256 -8.82 5.58 7.01
N CYS A 257 -9.79 4.85 7.57
CA CYS A 257 -10.08 3.48 7.17
C CYS A 257 -10.56 3.40 5.71
N VAL A 258 -11.44 4.31 5.29
CA VAL A 258 -11.96 4.37 3.91
C VAL A 258 -10.84 4.71 2.93
N PHE A 259 -10.09 5.79 3.19
CA PHE A 259 -8.99 6.24 2.32
C PHE A 259 -7.97 5.14 2.13
N HIS A 260 -7.51 4.52 3.22
CA HIS A 260 -6.56 3.41 3.13
C HIS A 260 -7.14 2.21 2.37
N ALA A 261 -8.40 1.84 2.59
CA ALA A 261 -8.99 0.67 1.93
C ALA A 261 -9.21 0.89 0.43
N VAL A 262 -9.61 2.10 0.02
CA VAL A 262 -9.76 2.48 -1.39
C VAL A 262 -8.38 2.58 -2.05
N GLU A 263 -7.41 3.26 -1.42
CA GLU A 263 -6.04 3.31 -1.92
C GLU A 263 -5.47 1.91 -2.11
N ASP A 264 -5.56 1.01 -1.12
CA ASP A 264 -5.05 -0.36 -1.26
C ASP A 264 -5.70 -1.10 -2.42
N THR A 265 -7.03 -0.98 -2.58
CA THR A 265 -7.77 -1.66 -3.64
C THR A 265 -7.37 -1.16 -5.04
N ILE A 266 -7.01 0.11 -5.17
CA ILE A 266 -6.73 0.74 -6.46
C ILE A 266 -5.23 0.80 -6.78
N PHE A 267 -4.39 1.23 -5.84
CA PHE A 267 -2.95 1.43 -6.05
C PHE A 267 -2.18 0.13 -6.14
N VAL A 268 -2.51 -0.87 -5.32
CA VAL A 268 -1.80 -2.15 -5.36
C VAL A 268 -1.88 -2.77 -6.76
N PRO A 269 -3.06 -2.92 -7.38
CA PRO A 269 -3.14 -3.52 -8.71
C PRO A 269 -2.63 -2.62 -9.84
N LEU A 270 -2.43 -1.32 -9.59
CA LEU A 270 -1.93 -0.33 -10.56
C LEU A 270 -0.48 0.08 -10.32
N GLU A 271 0.24 -0.52 -9.38
CA GLU A 271 1.58 -0.08 -8.96
C GLU A 271 2.54 0.13 -10.14
N LYS A 272 2.53 -0.78 -11.13
CA LYS A 272 3.37 -0.64 -12.34
C LYS A 272 2.96 0.53 -13.22
N GLN A 273 1.65 0.70 -13.44
CA GLN A 273 1.10 1.78 -14.24
C GLN A 273 1.37 3.13 -13.58
N VAL A 274 1.14 3.25 -12.28
CA VAL A 274 1.43 4.46 -11.50
C VAL A 274 2.92 4.78 -11.57
N ASN A 275 3.78 3.79 -11.33
CA ASN A 275 5.23 3.98 -11.42
C ASN A 275 5.68 4.42 -12.81
N PHE A 276 5.10 3.88 -13.88
CA PHE A 276 5.35 4.34 -15.24
C PHE A 276 4.95 5.82 -15.41
N LEU A 277 3.70 6.16 -15.10
CA LEU A 277 3.19 7.52 -15.27
C LEU A 277 4.02 8.54 -14.47
N VAL A 278 4.31 8.25 -13.21
CA VAL A 278 5.14 9.13 -12.36
C VAL A 278 6.57 9.24 -12.89
N SER A 279 7.13 8.18 -13.47
CA SER A 279 8.47 8.26 -14.07
C SER A 279 8.52 9.18 -15.29
N GLU A 280 7.42 9.31 -16.02
CA GLU A 280 7.31 10.23 -17.15
C GLU A 280 7.02 11.68 -16.73
N THR A 281 6.58 11.93 -15.48
CA THR A 281 6.45 13.30 -14.96
C THR A 281 7.74 13.84 -14.34
N VAL A 282 8.74 12.99 -14.08
CA VAL A 282 10.00 13.40 -13.48
C VAL A 282 10.95 13.99 -14.52
N ASP A 283 11.50 15.17 -14.21
CA ASP A 283 12.59 15.75 -14.98
C ASP A 283 13.91 14.96 -14.74
N LYS A 284 14.33 14.23 -15.77
CA LYS A 284 15.51 13.36 -15.74
C LYS A 284 16.82 14.13 -15.53
N GLU A 285 16.90 15.39 -15.94
CA GLU A 285 18.10 16.21 -15.73
C GLU A 285 18.20 16.66 -14.27
N ILE A 286 17.08 17.10 -13.69
CA ILE A 286 17.00 17.45 -12.27
C ILE A 286 17.25 16.21 -11.41
N GLU A 287 16.71 15.05 -11.76
CA GLU A 287 16.93 13.79 -11.03
C GLU A 287 18.42 13.41 -10.99
N GLN A 288 19.10 13.49 -12.12
CA GLN A 288 20.55 13.21 -12.19
C GLN A 288 21.36 14.23 -11.40
N ARG A 289 21.01 15.52 -11.46
CA ARG A 289 21.68 16.57 -10.70
C ARG A 289 21.52 16.38 -9.20
N LEU A 290 20.29 16.10 -8.76
CA LEU A 290 19.96 15.78 -7.38
C LEU A 290 20.78 14.58 -6.88
N ALA A 291 20.82 13.49 -7.64
CA ALA A 291 21.58 12.29 -7.27
C ALA A 291 23.08 12.57 -7.10
N ARG A 292 23.68 13.33 -8.01
CA ARG A 292 25.10 13.75 -7.90
C ARG A 292 25.34 14.60 -6.65
N ASN A 293 24.42 15.52 -6.36
CA ASN A 293 24.54 16.41 -5.22
C ASN A 293 24.35 15.68 -3.89
N ILE A 294 23.39 14.75 -3.79
CA ILE A 294 23.24 13.88 -2.61
C ILE A 294 24.56 13.17 -2.32
N GLU A 295 25.18 12.53 -3.32
CA GLU A 295 26.43 11.79 -3.11
C GLU A 295 27.57 12.71 -2.66
N ARG A 296 27.68 13.91 -3.25
CA ARG A 296 28.67 14.92 -2.85
C ARG A 296 28.48 15.40 -1.41
N LEU A 297 27.22 15.58 -0.98
CA LEU A 297 26.88 16.10 0.34
C LEU A 297 26.91 15.04 1.43
N LYS A 298 26.90 13.76 1.06
CA LYS A 298 26.84 12.62 1.98
C LYS A 298 27.95 12.60 3.04
N CYS A 299 29.12 13.14 2.73
CA CYS A 299 30.25 13.21 3.66
C CYS A 299 30.27 14.47 4.53
N ARG A 300 29.35 15.42 4.33
CA ARG A 300 29.28 16.60 5.19
C ARG A 300 28.90 16.21 6.62
N SER A 301 29.52 16.89 7.56
CA SER A 301 29.13 16.89 8.96
C SER A 301 27.84 17.69 9.18
N GLN A 302 27.25 17.55 10.37
CA GLN A 302 26.03 18.28 10.74
C GLN A 302 26.29 19.79 10.79
N ILE A 303 27.45 20.23 11.33
CA ILE A 303 27.83 21.65 11.38
C ILE A 303 28.05 22.25 9.99
N GLU A 304 28.68 21.52 9.07
CA GLU A 304 28.86 21.95 7.67
C GLU A 304 27.53 22.00 6.89
N SER A 305 26.52 21.30 7.39
CA SER A 305 25.15 21.32 6.86
C SER A 305 24.29 22.43 7.49
N GLY A 306 24.89 23.28 8.33
CA GLY A 306 24.22 24.43 8.95
C GLY A 306 23.40 24.07 10.19
N ILE A 307 23.60 22.87 10.77
CA ILE A 307 22.92 22.47 12.02
C ILE A 307 23.72 23.02 13.21
N PRO A 308 23.12 23.91 14.04
CA PRO A 308 23.77 24.44 15.24
C PRO A 308 24.18 23.33 16.21
N GLU A 309 25.29 23.52 16.93
CA GLU A 309 25.83 22.51 17.88
C GLU A 309 24.78 21.99 18.87
N TYR A 310 23.93 22.88 19.40
CA TYR A 310 22.88 22.52 20.35
C TYR A 310 21.74 21.66 19.75
N LEU A 311 21.63 21.61 18.42
CA LEU A 311 20.65 20.78 17.71
C LEU A 311 21.25 19.50 17.12
N GLN A 312 22.57 19.31 17.13
CA GLN A 312 23.21 18.13 16.51
C GLN A 312 22.82 16.81 17.19
N SER A 313 22.59 15.75 16.41
CA SER A 313 22.25 14.42 16.90
C SER A 313 23.50 13.54 17.01
N ASP A 314 23.66 12.84 18.14
CA ASP A 314 24.77 11.88 18.33
C ASP A 314 24.66 10.65 17.43
N GLU A 315 23.45 10.33 16.96
CA GLU A 315 23.15 9.17 16.11
C GLU A 315 22.97 9.53 14.63
N ASP A 316 23.40 10.72 14.22
CA ASP A 316 23.25 11.23 12.85
C ASP A 316 21.80 11.12 12.33
N TRP A 317 20.82 11.27 13.22
CA TRP A 317 19.39 11.17 12.90
C TRP A 317 19.00 9.81 12.29
N GLY A 318 19.61 8.72 12.78
CA GLY A 318 19.46 7.37 12.25
C GLY A 318 18.01 6.90 12.05
N LEU A 319 17.11 7.15 13.02
CA LEU A 319 15.68 6.77 12.91
C LEU A 319 14.96 7.56 11.81
N SER A 320 15.14 8.88 11.75
CA SER A 320 14.58 9.72 10.67
C SER A 320 15.10 9.28 9.29
N CYS A 321 16.40 8.96 9.21
CA CYS A 321 17.01 8.43 7.99
C CYS A 321 16.39 7.08 7.60
N HIS A 322 16.13 6.20 8.57
CA HIS A 322 15.52 4.89 8.33
C HIS A 322 14.11 5.02 7.73
N HIS A 323 13.25 5.86 8.31
CA HIS A 323 11.91 6.11 7.79
C HIS A 323 11.95 6.57 6.32
N LEU A 324 12.76 7.59 6.00
CA LEU A 324 12.91 8.05 4.62
C LEU A 324 13.48 6.96 3.69
N SER A 325 14.44 6.15 4.16
CA SER A 325 15.03 5.06 3.34
C SER A 325 14.00 4.02 2.87
N THR A 326 12.91 3.86 3.64
CA THR A 326 11.85 2.87 3.38
C THR A 326 10.66 3.42 2.60
N ILE A 327 10.60 4.75 2.35
CA ILE A 327 9.45 5.39 1.70
C ILE A 327 9.15 4.79 0.32
N ASP A 328 10.19 4.44 -0.45
CA ASP A 328 10.05 3.87 -1.79
C ASP A 328 9.54 2.42 -1.76
N GLU A 329 9.58 1.76 -0.60
CA GLU A 329 9.09 0.39 -0.38
C GLU A 329 7.60 0.36 -0.05
N ARG A 330 7.03 1.50 0.34
CA ARG A 330 5.59 1.68 0.50
C ARG A 330 4.92 1.80 -0.86
N THR A 331 3.82 1.07 -1.06
CA THR A 331 3.05 1.15 -2.32
C THR A 331 2.02 2.28 -2.28
N LEU A 332 1.36 2.51 -1.14
CA LEU A 332 0.26 3.46 -1.02
C LEU A 332 0.79 4.89 -0.83
N PRO A 333 0.20 5.90 -1.48
CA PRO A 333 0.54 7.30 -1.23
C PRO A 333 0.40 7.70 0.24
N MET A 334 -0.67 7.26 0.92
CA MET A 334 -0.84 7.54 2.34
C MET A 334 0.29 6.94 3.19
N ASP A 335 0.68 5.69 2.94
CA ASP A 335 1.81 5.05 3.65
C ASP A 335 3.14 5.79 3.45
N LYS A 336 3.38 6.32 2.24
CA LYS A 336 4.56 7.13 1.94
C LYS A 336 4.56 8.43 2.74
N ILE A 337 3.40 9.09 2.85
CA ILE A 337 3.25 10.29 3.69
C ILE A 337 3.49 9.97 5.16
N GLN A 338 2.99 8.84 5.65
CA GLN A 338 3.22 8.44 7.03
C GLN A 338 4.71 8.20 7.32
N GLU A 339 5.50 7.64 6.39
CA GLU A 339 6.97 7.58 6.57
C GLU A 339 7.62 8.96 6.58
N LEU A 340 7.15 9.90 5.74
CA LEU A 340 7.65 11.26 5.76
C LEU A 340 7.35 11.97 7.09
N LEU A 341 6.12 11.83 7.60
CA LEU A 341 5.71 12.36 8.89
C LEU A 341 6.50 11.75 10.05
N ARG A 342 6.67 10.42 10.07
CA ARG A 342 7.49 9.73 11.09
C ARG A 342 8.92 10.23 11.08
N ALA A 343 9.52 10.40 9.89
CA ALA A 343 10.86 10.94 9.78
C ALA A 343 10.98 12.35 10.39
N ALA A 344 9.97 13.20 10.15
CA ALA A 344 9.90 14.54 10.72
C ALA A 344 9.71 14.49 12.25
N LEU A 345 8.73 13.74 12.75
CA LEU A 345 8.43 13.62 14.18
C LEU A 345 9.62 13.08 14.98
N GLU A 346 10.40 12.15 14.44
CA GLU A 346 11.65 11.70 15.08
C GLU A 346 12.69 12.81 15.23
N ILE A 347 12.73 13.79 14.30
CA ILE A 347 13.57 15.00 14.47
C ILE A 347 13.06 15.82 15.65
N PHE A 348 11.76 16.12 15.70
CA PHE A 348 11.17 16.91 16.79
C PHE A 348 11.38 16.24 18.15
N LYS A 349 11.19 14.92 18.22
CA LYS A 349 11.40 14.12 19.43
C LYS A 349 12.86 14.18 19.90
N SER A 350 13.82 13.93 18.99
CA SER A 350 15.25 14.00 19.28
C SER A 350 15.68 15.40 19.75
N CYS A 351 15.08 16.46 19.22
CA CYS A 351 15.33 17.83 19.69
C CYS A 351 14.65 18.12 21.04
N GLY A 352 13.46 17.57 21.30
CA GLY A 352 12.72 17.74 22.55
C GLY A 352 13.37 17.03 23.75
N GLU A 353 13.94 15.84 23.54
CA GLU A 353 14.60 15.04 24.58
C GLU A 353 15.89 15.67 25.13
N LYS A 354 16.48 16.63 24.40
CA LYS A 354 17.71 17.32 24.83
C LYS A 354 17.50 18.29 25.99
N ASN A 355 16.29 18.37 26.58
CA ASN A 355 15.96 19.27 27.68
C ASN A 355 16.55 20.66 27.46
N LEU A 356 16.41 21.20 26.24
CA LEU A 356 16.74 22.59 26.00
C LEU A 356 15.93 23.38 27.04
N ASP A 357 16.55 24.25 27.84
CA ASP A 357 15.87 25.10 28.81
C ASP A 357 14.97 26.08 28.02
N TRP A 358 13.82 25.57 27.59
CA TRP A 358 12.90 26.22 26.68
C TRP A 358 12.06 27.21 27.49
N HIS A 359 12.28 28.51 27.28
CA HIS A 359 11.27 29.51 27.65
C HIS A 359 9.98 29.27 26.82
N ASP A 360 8.82 29.61 27.39
CA ASP A 360 7.41 29.30 27.01
C ASP A 360 6.93 29.45 25.53
N ASN A 361 7.81 29.65 24.54
CA ASN A 361 7.47 29.75 23.11
C ASN A 361 8.41 28.97 22.17
N SER A 362 9.14 28.00 22.70
CA SER A 362 10.31 27.49 21.99
C SER A 362 10.04 26.10 21.41
N ALA A 363 9.29 26.08 20.32
CA ALA A 363 9.18 24.92 19.43
C ALA A 363 10.26 25.04 18.34
N LEU A 364 10.79 23.91 17.86
CA LEU A 364 11.70 23.86 16.70
C LEU A 364 11.08 24.67 15.56
N THR A 365 11.72 25.76 15.14
CA THR A 365 11.19 26.61 14.06
C THR A 365 11.46 25.98 12.69
N ALA A 366 10.86 26.53 11.64
CA ALA A 366 11.16 26.08 10.27
C ALA A 366 12.65 26.29 9.91
N ASP A 367 13.27 27.35 10.42
CA ASP A 367 14.69 27.65 10.20
C ASP A 367 15.62 26.68 10.93
N ASP A 368 15.18 26.14 12.06
CA ASP A 368 15.89 25.09 12.80
C ASP A 368 15.70 23.71 12.14
N TYR A 369 14.45 23.42 11.72
CA TYR A 369 14.08 22.13 11.16
C TYR A 369 14.68 21.89 9.77
N LEU A 370 14.62 22.87 8.87
CA LEU A 370 14.95 22.67 7.46
C LEU A 370 16.41 22.20 7.23
N PRO A 371 17.44 22.77 7.88
CA PRO A 371 18.82 22.27 7.76
C PRO A 371 18.97 20.81 8.22
N ILE A 372 18.28 20.43 9.30
CA ILE A 372 18.26 19.05 9.80
C ILE A 372 17.56 18.14 8.78
N HIS A 373 16.41 18.55 8.26
CA HIS A 373 15.67 17.76 7.28
C HIS A 373 16.48 17.57 5.98
N ILE A 374 17.18 18.60 5.49
CA ILE A 374 18.09 18.49 4.33
C ILE A 374 19.20 17.47 4.62
N TYR A 375 19.82 17.53 5.81
CA TYR A 375 20.83 16.55 6.22
C TYR A 375 20.28 15.12 6.22
N VAL A 376 19.09 14.92 6.81
CA VAL A 376 18.40 13.62 6.85
C VAL A 376 18.08 13.12 5.44
N VAL A 377 17.57 13.96 4.55
CA VAL A 377 17.30 13.60 3.14
C VAL A 377 18.58 13.11 2.46
N VAL A 378 19.71 13.81 2.65
CA VAL A 378 21.01 13.44 2.07
C VAL A 378 21.53 12.11 2.65
N LYS A 379 21.36 11.87 3.95
CA LYS A 379 21.90 10.69 4.66
C LYS A 379 21.01 9.46 4.56
N SER A 380 19.72 9.63 4.27
CA SER A 380 18.70 8.56 4.26
C SER A 380 18.90 7.49 3.19
N GLY A 381 19.59 7.80 2.09
CA GLY A 381 19.73 6.85 0.97
C GLY A 381 18.44 6.64 0.17
N LEU A 382 17.57 7.66 0.09
CA LEU A 382 16.39 7.68 -0.79
C LEU A 382 16.73 7.25 -2.21
N LYS A 383 15.95 6.32 -2.78
CA LYS A 383 16.23 5.73 -4.10
C LYS A 383 15.67 6.61 -5.21
N ARG A 384 14.43 7.11 -5.06
CA ARG A 384 13.73 7.92 -6.08
C ARG A 384 13.00 9.14 -5.50
N PRO A 385 13.73 10.09 -4.89
CA PRO A 385 13.12 11.22 -4.16
C PRO A 385 12.18 12.08 -5.03
N LEU A 386 12.53 12.37 -6.29
CA LEU A 386 11.66 13.16 -7.17
C LEU A 386 10.40 12.40 -7.60
N ALA A 387 10.50 11.10 -7.88
CA ALA A 387 9.32 10.30 -8.19
C ALA A 387 8.36 10.25 -7.00
N THR A 388 8.89 10.10 -5.79
CA THR A 388 8.10 10.16 -4.56
C THR A 388 7.46 11.54 -4.37
N LYS A 389 8.19 12.63 -4.62
CA LYS A 389 7.65 14.00 -4.62
C LYS A 389 6.51 14.19 -5.63
N GLU A 390 6.70 13.78 -6.88
CA GLU A 390 5.67 13.90 -7.93
C GLU A 390 4.43 13.05 -7.62
N LEU A 391 4.61 11.82 -7.14
CA LEU A 391 3.50 10.95 -6.74
C LEU A 391 2.70 11.59 -5.61
N LEU A 392 3.37 12.01 -4.53
CA LEU A 392 2.72 12.56 -3.35
C LEU A 392 2.03 13.89 -3.65
N GLY A 393 2.69 14.81 -4.36
CA GLY A 393 2.08 16.06 -4.79
C GLY A 393 0.85 15.86 -5.69
N ALA A 394 0.83 14.80 -6.50
CA ALA A 394 -0.30 14.49 -7.36
C ALA A 394 -1.44 13.76 -6.65
N MET A 395 -1.15 12.93 -5.64
CA MET A 395 -2.11 11.95 -5.09
C MET A 395 -2.71 12.28 -3.73
N ILE A 396 -2.05 13.11 -2.90
CA ILE A 396 -2.57 13.41 -1.57
C ILE A 396 -3.98 13.99 -1.65
N HIS A 397 -4.85 13.48 -0.77
CA HIS A 397 -6.23 13.92 -0.67
C HIS A 397 -6.28 15.43 -0.34
N PRO A 398 -7.07 16.25 -1.06
CA PRO A 398 -7.08 17.70 -0.86
C PRO A 398 -7.38 18.16 0.57
N SER A 399 -8.16 17.39 1.35
CA SER A 399 -8.44 17.72 2.76
C SER A 399 -7.22 17.62 3.66
N LEU A 400 -6.24 16.77 3.31
CA LEU A 400 -5.01 16.57 4.10
C LEU A 400 -3.94 17.63 3.79
N MET A 401 -4.07 18.35 2.68
CA MET A 401 -3.09 19.39 2.31
C MET A 401 -3.11 20.60 3.25
N LEU A 402 -4.23 20.85 3.93
CA LEU A 402 -4.37 21.96 4.88
C LEU A 402 -4.01 21.47 6.29
N GLY A 403 -2.73 21.28 6.56
CA GLY A 403 -2.26 20.81 7.87
C GLY A 403 -0.80 20.33 7.86
N GLU A 404 -0.49 19.44 8.81
CA GLU A 404 0.85 18.88 9.03
C GLU A 404 1.38 18.13 7.80
N VAL A 405 0.52 17.34 7.14
CA VAL A 405 0.84 16.62 5.90
C VAL A 405 1.33 17.58 4.81
N GLY A 406 0.56 18.64 4.53
CA GLY A 406 0.93 19.63 3.52
C GLY A 406 2.21 20.40 3.88
N TYR A 407 2.40 20.72 5.16
CA TYR A 407 3.62 21.37 5.65
C TYR A 407 4.85 20.50 5.40
N PHE A 408 4.88 19.25 5.88
CA PHE A 408 6.06 18.40 5.74
C PHE A 408 6.32 17.94 4.31
N LEU A 409 5.27 17.76 3.49
CA LEU A 409 5.46 17.57 2.06
C LEU A 409 6.17 18.79 1.44
N THR A 410 5.72 20.01 1.76
CA THR A 410 6.37 21.23 1.27
C THR A 410 7.83 21.31 1.73
N MET A 411 8.13 20.97 2.98
CA MET A 411 9.51 20.95 3.48
C MET A 411 10.38 19.91 2.76
N PHE A 412 9.81 18.75 2.43
CA PHE A 412 10.49 17.76 1.60
C PHE A 412 10.78 18.29 0.19
N GLU A 413 9.80 18.94 -0.46
CA GLU A 413 10.00 19.57 -1.77
C GLU A 413 11.09 20.64 -1.75
N VAL A 414 11.08 21.49 -0.72
CA VAL A 414 12.08 22.54 -0.52
C VAL A 414 13.48 21.93 -0.32
N ALA A 415 13.60 20.87 0.48
CA ALA A 415 14.87 20.18 0.67
C ALA A 415 15.41 19.59 -0.63
N LEU A 416 14.57 18.91 -1.42
CA LEU A 416 14.98 18.37 -2.72
C LEU A 416 15.42 19.46 -3.68
N LYS A 417 14.69 20.57 -3.73
CA LYS A 417 15.04 21.72 -4.57
C LYS A 417 16.38 22.34 -4.15
N TYR A 418 16.57 22.56 -2.85
CA TYR A 418 17.81 23.09 -2.31
C TYR A 418 19.00 22.20 -2.67
N ILE A 419 18.88 20.88 -2.50
CA ILE A 419 19.95 19.94 -2.85
C ILE A 419 20.20 19.94 -4.36
N ALA A 420 19.17 20.02 -5.19
CA ALA A 420 19.33 20.05 -6.65
C ALA A 420 20.03 21.33 -7.15
N ASP A 421 19.90 22.45 -6.44
CA ASP A 421 20.47 23.74 -6.84
C ASP A 421 21.88 24.01 -6.26
N MET A 422 22.38 23.13 -5.38
CA MET A 422 23.74 23.18 -4.81
C MET A 422 24.84 22.68 -5.76
#